data_AF-D8FB04-F1
#
_entry.id   AF-D8FB04-F1
#
_cell.length_a   1.000
_cell.length_b   1.000
_cell.length_c   1.000
_cell.angle_alpha   90.00
_cell.angle_beta   90.00
_cell.angle_gamma   90.00
#
_symmetry.space_group_name_H-M   'P 1'
#
loop_
_entity.id
_entity.type
_entity.pdbx_description
1 polymer ?
#
loop_
_entity_poly.entity_id
_entity_poly.type
_entity_poly.pdbx_seq_one_letter_code
_entity_poly.pdbx_strand_id
1 'polypeptide(L)'
;MARANIKDAQKLMAHLENEPLSTRELAHFYEHYQKSNRSVRDRMLENPFLFIKVQNERIQSEQAKEIHDGPEGKWFKDIKMVYAVLGRLLKTVSHVHYPKSDPFKKQTLKAWVNKVENQAAKLKKEIEP
;
A
#
# COMPACT_ATOMS: atom_id res chain seq x y z
N MET A 1 -9.13 3.12 -26.38
CA MET A 1 -9.47 2.87 -24.95
C MET A 1 -10.94 2.52 -24.75
N ALA A 2 -11.90 3.26 -25.33
CA ALA A 2 -13.34 2.98 -25.18
C ALA A 2 -13.76 1.53 -25.53
N ARG A 3 -13.22 0.94 -26.61
CA ARG A 3 -13.53 -0.45 -27.00
C ARG A 3 -13.05 -1.50 -26.01
N ALA A 4 -11.96 -1.26 -25.28
CA ALA A 4 -11.47 -2.18 -24.25
C ALA A 4 -12.39 -2.14 -23.02
N ASN A 5 -12.80 -0.94 -22.61
CA ASN A 5 -13.73 -0.77 -21.50
C ASN A 5 -15.11 -1.40 -21.76
N ILE A 6 -15.58 -1.38 -23.02
CA ILE A 6 -16.85 -2.04 -23.40
C ILE A 6 -16.75 -3.56 -23.20
N LYS A 7 -15.66 -4.19 -23.65
CA LYS A 7 -15.45 -5.63 -23.46
C LYS A 7 -15.33 -6.01 -21.98
N ASP A 8 -14.62 -5.19 -21.22
CA ASP A 8 -14.44 -5.39 -19.78
C ASP A 8 -15.79 -5.24 -19.05
N ALA A 9 -16.63 -4.28 -19.44
CA ALA A 9 -17.99 -4.13 -18.92
C ALA A 9 -18.90 -5.31 -19.26
N GLN A 10 -18.83 -5.85 -20.48
CA GLN A 10 -19.59 -7.04 -20.88
C GLN A 10 -19.22 -8.26 -20.04
N LYS A 11 -17.91 -8.48 -19.79
CA LYS A 11 -17.45 -9.55 -18.91
C LYS A 11 -17.98 -9.38 -17.49
N LEU A 12 -17.90 -8.17 -16.94
CA LEU A 12 -18.43 -7.88 -15.61
C LEU A 12 -19.94 -8.13 -15.54
N MET A 13 -20.71 -7.69 -16.54
CA MET A 13 -22.16 -7.92 -16.60
C MET A 13 -22.52 -9.41 -16.60
N ALA A 14 -21.80 -10.23 -17.37
CA ALA A 14 -22.03 -11.68 -17.40
C ALA A 14 -21.83 -12.35 -16.02
N HIS A 15 -20.91 -11.83 -15.20
CA HIS A 15 -20.75 -12.30 -13.82
C HIS A 15 -21.87 -11.79 -12.90
N LEU A 16 -22.26 -10.52 -13.03
CA LEU A 16 -23.31 -9.91 -12.20
C LEU A 16 -24.70 -10.52 -12.41
N GLU A 17 -24.96 -11.09 -13.58
CA GLU A 17 -26.20 -11.84 -13.85
C GLU A 17 -26.33 -13.10 -12.98
N ASN A 18 -25.20 -13.72 -12.63
CA ASN A 18 -25.17 -14.94 -11.82
C ASN A 18 -24.94 -14.63 -10.32
N GLU A 19 -24.02 -13.73 -10.02
CA GLU A 19 -23.69 -13.30 -8.66
C GLU A 19 -23.72 -11.78 -8.57
N PRO A 20 -24.84 -11.18 -8.12
CA PRO A 20 -24.98 -9.74 -8.07
C PRO A 20 -24.13 -9.14 -6.96
N LEU A 21 -23.42 -8.06 -7.28
CA LEU A 21 -22.75 -7.19 -6.31
C LEU A 21 -23.68 -6.05 -5.92
N SER A 22 -23.64 -5.64 -4.65
CA SER A 22 -24.32 -4.43 -4.20
C SER A 22 -23.72 -3.18 -4.85
N THR A 23 -24.48 -2.10 -4.90
CA THR A 23 -24.01 -0.81 -5.43
C THR A 23 -22.73 -0.31 -4.76
N ARG A 24 -22.56 -0.60 -3.45
CA ARG A 24 -21.35 -0.23 -2.69
C ARG A 24 -20.15 -1.07 -3.12
N GLU A 25 -20.34 -2.37 -3.32
CA GLU A 25 -19.28 -3.27 -3.77
C GLU A 25 -18.86 -2.97 -5.21
N LEU A 26 -19.81 -2.60 -6.08
CA LEU A 26 -19.52 -2.15 -7.45
C LEU A 26 -18.71 -0.85 -7.47
N ALA A 27 -19.04 0.12 -6.61
CA ALA A 27 -18.26 1.35 -6.49
C ALA A 27 -16.82 1.06 -6.05
N HIS A 28 -16.65 0.19 -5.06
CA HIS A 28 -15.33 -0.22 -4.57
C HIS A 28 -14.54 -1.01 -5.63
N PHE A 29 -15.20 -1.93 -6.33
CA PHE A 29 -14.62 -2.66 -7.46
C PHE A 29 -14.10 -1.69 -8.53
N TYR A 30 -14.92 -0.71 -8.92
CA TYR A 30 -14.58 0.24 -9.95
C TYR A 30 -13.42 1.17 -9.56
N GLU A 31 -13.38 1.64 -8.31
CA GLU A 31 -12.27 2.45 -7.81
C GLU A 31 -10.94 1.69 -7.89
N HIS A 32 -10.93 0.43 -7.47
CA HIS A 32 -9.74 -0.42 -7.60
C HIS A 32 -9.39 -0.73 -9.06
N TYR A 33 -10.40 -0.94 -9.89
CA TYR A 33 -10.23 -1.19 -11.33
C TYR A 33 -9.52 -0.03 -12.02
N GLN A 34 -9.91 1.21 -11.74
CA GLN A 34 -9.31 2.41 -12.34
C GLN A 34 -7.83 2.59 -12.01
N LYS A 35 -7.42 2.24 -10.78
CA LYS A 35 -6.04 2.38 -10.31
C LYS A 35 -5.15 1.19 -10.71
N SER A 36 -5.72 0.14 -11.27
CA SER A 36 -5.05 -1.13 -11.53
C SER A 36 -4.45 -1.23 -12.93
N ASN A 37 -3.30 -1.90 -13.03
CA ASN A 37 -2.70 -2.26 -14.31
C ASN A 37 -3.54 -3.32 -15.04
N ARG A 38 -3.25 -3.60 -16.32
CA ARG A 38 -4.07 -4.50 -17.15
C ARG A 38 -4.16 -5.92 -16.57
N SER A 39 -3.04 -6.47 -16.10
CA SER A 39 -3.00 -7.83 -15.54
C SER A 39 -3.90 -7.97 -14.29
N VAL A 40 -3.88 -6.96 -13.41
CA VAL A 40 -4.74 -6.94 -12.22
C VAL A 40 -6.20 -6.79 -12.63
N ARG A 41 -6.51 -5.92 -13.60
CA ARG A 41 -7.87 -5.74 -14.13
C ARG A 41 -8.44 -7.01 -14.72
N ASP A 42 -7.65 -7.76 -15.49
CA ASP A 42 -8.11 -9.03 -16.07
C ASP A 42 -8.45 -10.05 -14.97
N ARG A 43 -7.62 -10.17 -13.92
CA ARG A 43 -7.92 -11.03 -12.75
C ARG A 43 -9.15 -10.60 -11.96
N MET A 44 -9.34 -9.28 -11.79
CA MET A 44 -10.55 -8.75 -11.15
C MET A 44 -11.81 -9.13 -11.92
N LEU A 45 -11.74 -9.16 -13.26
CA LEU A 45 -12.86 -9.51 -14.13
C LEU A 45 -13.10 -11.02 -14.24
N GLU A 46 -12.12 -11.88 -13.93
CA GLU A 46 -12.28 -13.34 -13.91
C GLU A 46 -13.23 -13.81 -12.80
N ASN A 47 -13.17 -13.16 -11.63
CA ASN A 47 -14.11 -13.41 -10.54
C ASN A 47 -14.29 -12.15 -9.67
N PRO A 48 -15.24 -11.27 -10.04
CA PRO A 48 -15.49 -10.02 -9.31
C PRO A 48 -15.96 -10.23 -7.86
N PHE A 49 -16.77 -11.27 -7.61
CA PHE A 49 -17.28 -11.59 -6.28
C PHE A 49 -16.15 -12.04 -5.34
N LEU A 50 -15.30 -12.95 -5.79
CA LEU A 50 -14.15 -13.41 -5.02
C LEU A 50 -13.19 -12.25 -4.70
N PHE A 51 -12.98 -11.34 -5.65
CA PHE A 51 -12.17 -10.14 -5.39
C PHE A 51 -12.73 -9.32 -4.23
N ILE A 52 -14.04 -9.03 -4.26
CA ILE A 52 -14.70 -8.26 -3.19
C ILE A 52 -14.66 -9.01 -1.85
N LYS A 53 -14.94 -10.33 -1.86
CA LYS A 53 -14.89 -11.16 -0.65
C LYS A 53 -13.51 -11.11 0.01
N VAL A 54 -12.46 -11.32 -0.78
CA VAL A 54 -11.07 -11.28 -0.28
C VAL A 54 -10.71 -9.89 0.25
N GLN A 55 -11.17 -8.82 -0.38
CA GLN A 55 -10.94 -7.46 0.13
C GLN A 55 -11.66 -7.22 1.47
N ASN A 56 -12.91 -7.64 1.57
CA ASN A 56 -13.69 -7.51 2.81
C ASN A 56 -13.07 -8.32 3.95
N GLU A 57 -12.66 -9.56 3.69
CA GLU A 57 -11.97 -10.40 4.68
C GLU A 57 -10.65 -9.78 5.13
N ARG A 58 -9.88 -9.18 4.22
CA ARG A 58 -8.65 -8.46 4.58
C ARG A 58 -8.94 -7.28 5.50
N ILE A 59 -9.88 -6.41 5.12
CA ILE A 59 -10.27 -5.26 5.93
C ILE A 59 -10.74 -5.70 7.32
N GLN A 60 -11.62 -6.71 7.39
CA GLN A 60 -12.09 -7.24 8.66
C GLN A 60 -10.95 -7.84 9.50
N SER A 61 -10.02 -8.57 8.87
CA SER A 61 -8.87 -9.15 9.55
C SER A 61 -7.89 -8.09 10.06
N GLU A 62 -7.70 -7.00 9.31
CA GLU A 62 -6.87 -5.86 9.70
C GLU A 62 -7.50 -5.12 10.87
N GLN A 63 -8.81 -4.84 10.80
CA GLN A 63 -9.57 -4.23 11.89
C GLN A 63 -9.55 -5.10 13.15
N ALA A 64 -9.77 -6.42 13.02
CA ALA A 64 -9.71 -7.34 14.14
C ALA A 64 -8.30 -7.39 14.77
N LYS A 65 -7.25 -7.38 13.95
CA LYS A 65 -5.87 -7.28 14.43
C LYS A 65 -5.61 -5.95 15.11
N GLU A 66 -6.08 -4.84 14.58
CA GLU A 66 -5.93 -3.52 15.21
C GLU A 66 -6.65 -3.44 16.57
N ILE A 67 -7.84 -4.04 16.68
CA ILE A 67 -8.58 -4.12 17.96
C ILE A 67 -7.82 -4.99 18.97
N HIS A 68 -7.35 -6.17 18.54
CA HIS A 68 -6.60 -7.10 19.39
C HIS A 68 -5.26 -6.52 19.86
N ASP A 69 -4.53 -5.89 18.94
CA ASP A 69 -3.17 -5.39 19.16
C ASP A 69 -3.16 -4.06 19.95
N GLY A 70 -4.31 -3.38 20.04
CA GLY A 70 -4.44 -2.10 20.72
C GLY A 70 -3.58 -0.97 20.09
N PRO A 71 -3.50 0.19 20.75
CA PRO A 71 -2.69 1.31 20.26
C PRO A 71 -1.19 0.96 20.23
N GLU A 72 -0.74 0.14 21.17
CA GLU A 72 0.65 -0.31 21.28
C GLU A 72 1.08 -1.17 20.10
N GLY A 73 0.23 -2.09 19.64
CA GLY A 73 0.62 -2.97 18.54
C GLY A 73 0.59 -2.29 17.17
N LYS A 74 -0.23 -1.25 16.96
CA LYS A 74 -0.06 -0.34 15.81
C LYS A 74 1.29 0.38 15.88
N TRP A 75 1.62 0.92 17.04
CA TRP A 75 2.90 1.58 17.28
C TRP A 75 4.10 0.64 17.03
N PHE A 76 4.02 -0.62 17.48
CA PHE A 76 5.03 -1.65 17.22
C PHE A 76 5.14 -2.04 15.74
N LYS A 77 4.04 -2.05 14.98
CA LYS A 77 4.09 -2.28 13.52
C LYS A 77 4.83 -1.14 12.82
N ASP A 78 4.53 0.10 13.20
CA ASP A 78 5.15 1.28 12.60
C ASP A 78 6.66 1.32 12.87
N ILE A 79 7.10 1.07 14.11
CA ILE A 79 8.54 1.06 14.42
C ILE A 79 9.29 -0.08 13.71
N LYS A 80 8.66 -1.26 13.56
CA LYS A 80 9.22 -2.38 12.77
C LYS A 80 9.32 -2.01 11.28
N MET A 81 8.34 -1.30 10.74
CA MET A 81 8.36 -0.83 9.36
C MET A 81 9.50 0.17 9.14
N VAL A 82 9.69 1.13 10.06
CA VAL A 82 10.80 2.09 10.03
C VAL A 82 12.14 1.35 10.03
N TYR A 83 12.33 0.36 10.91
CA TYR A 83 13.54 -0.47 10.94
C TYR A 83 13.79 -1.17 9.60
N ALA A 84 12.77 -1.79 9.00
CA ALA A 84 12.89 -2.47 7.71
C ALA A 84 13.21 -1.49 6.56
N VAL A 85 12.62 -0.29 6.56
CA VAL A 85 12.93 0.77 5.58
C VAL A 85 14.39 1.21 5.71
N LEU A 86 14.84 1.50 6.93
CA LEU A 86 16.24 1.89 7.19
C LEU A 86 17.22 0.79 6.75
N GLY A 87 16.92 -0.47 7.06
CA GLY A 87 17.72 -1.61 6.61
C GLY A 87 17.81 -1.73 5.08
N ARG A 88 16.73 -1.42 4.36
CA ARG A 88 16.75 -1.35 2.88
C ARG A 88 17.59 -0.18 2.37
N LEU A 89 17.45 1.01 2.97
CA LEU A 89 18.24 2.18 2.59
C LEU A 89 19.73 1.92 2.78
N LEU A 90 20.15 1.36 3.92
CA LEU A 90 21.55 1.02 4.18
C LEU A 90 22.15 0.09 3.12
N LYS A 91 21.39 -0.87 2.60
CA LYS A 91 21.83 -1.77 1.51
C LYS A 91 22.02 -1.04 0.17
N THR A 92 21.29 0.05 -0.07
CA THR A 92 21.33 0.81 -1.32
C THR A 92 22.21 2.06 -1.25
N VAL A 93 22.72 2.43 -0.08
CA VAL A 93 23.63 3.58 0.15
C VAL A 93 24.82 3.58 -0.84
N SER A 94 25.43 2.42 -1.08
CA SER A 94 26.56 2.28 -2.04
C SER A 94 26.18 2.64 -3.49
N HIS A 95 24.93 2.42 -3.88
CA HIS A 95 24.44 2.71 -5.23
C HIS A 95 24.09 4.19 -5.41
N VAL A 96 23.76 4.88 -4.32
CA VAL A 96 23.40 6.30 -4.31
C VAL A 96 24.64 7.21 -4.23
N HIS A 97 25.74 6.73 -3.64
CA HIS A 97 27.01 7.45 -3.54
C HIS A 97 27.94 7.30 -4.76
N TYR A 98 27.41 6.93 -5.93
CA TYR A 98 28.21 6.82 -7.16
C TYR A 98 28.91 8.15 -7.50
N PRO A 99 30.19 8.18 -7.93
CA PRO A 99 31.01 9.39 -8.02
C PRO A 99 30.46 10.53 -8.90
N LYS A 100 29.48 10.25 -9.76
CA LYS A 100 28.79 11.24 -10.62
C LYS A 100 27.51 11.81 -10.01
N SER A 101 27.23 11.54 -8.73
CA SER A 101 26.03 12.03 -8.04
C SER A 101 26.07 13.54 -7.87
N ASP A 102 25.02 14.22 -8.34
CA ASP A 102 24.76 15.64 -8.21
C ASP A 102 24.95 16.14 -6.74
N PRO A 103 25.84 17.12 -6.49
CA PRO A 103 26.09 17.69 -5.17
C PRO A 103 24.82 18.16 -4.44
N PHE A 104 23.84 18.70 -5.17
CA PHE A 104 22.57 19.16 -4.59
C PHE A 104 21.76 17.99 -4.04
N LYS A 105 21.67 16.89 -4.80
CA LYS A 105 20.97 15.67 -4.35
C LYS A 105 21.65 15.06 -3.13
N LYS A 106 22.98 15.07 -3.08
CA LYS A 106 23.75 14.59 -1.91
C LYS A 106 23.46 15.43 -0.66
N GLN A 107 23.37 16.75 -0.80
CA GLN A 107 23.05 17.64 0.32
C GLN A 107 21.60 17.45 0.79
N THR A 108 20.65 17.31 -0.13
CA THR A 108 19.25 17.01 0.21
C THR A 108 19.10 15.69 0.95
N LEU A 109 19.81 14.63 0.50
CA LEU A 109 19.80 13.33 1.17
C LEU A 109 20.33 13.44 2.61
N LYS A 110 21.46 14.14 2.82
CA LYS A 110 21.99 14.40 4.17
C LYS A 110 20.98 15.13 5.05
N ALA A 111 20.33 16.17 4.52
CA ALA A 111 19.33 16.92 5.26
C ALA A 111 18.13 16.04 5.69
N TRP A 112 17.68 15.13 4.83
CA TRP A 112 16.60 14.19 5.18
C TRP A 112 17.03 13.14 6.21
N VAL A 113 18.25 12.61 6.12
CA VAL A 113 18.79 11.70 7.14
C VAL A 113 18.83 12.38 8.51
N ASN A 114 19.37 13.60 8.58
CA ASN A 114 19.41 14.36 9.83
C ASN A 114 18.00 14.64 10.41
N LYS A 115 16.99 14.87 9.55
CA LYS A 115 15.60 15.02 10.00
C LYS A 115 15.07 13.74 10.62
N VAL A 116 15.35 12.58 10.02
CA VAL A 116 14.94 11.27 10.56
C VAL A 116 15.62 11.00 11.89
N GLU A 117 16.93 11.27 12.01
CA GLU A 117 17.67 11.13 13.26
C GLU A 117 17.08 12.01 14.38
N ASN A 118 16.77 13.27 14.09
CA ASN A 118 16.14 14.17 15.06
C ASN A 118 14.77 13.68 15.53
N GLN A 119 13.95 13.11 14.63
CA GLN A 119 12.66 12.53 15.00
C GLN A 119 12.83 11.26 15.84
N ALA A 120 13.80 10.40 15.49
CA ALA A 120 14.10 9.21 16.27
C ALA A 120 14.62 9.56 17.68
N ALA A 121 15.45 10.60 17.81
CA ALA A 121 15.93 11.09 19.10
C ALA A 121 14.80 11.66 19.96
N LYS A 122 13.85 12.40 19.36
CA LYS A 122 12.64 12.87 20.08
C LYS A 122 11.80 11.69 20.56
N LEU A 123 11.50 10.74 19.67
CA LEU A 123 10.73 9.55 20.01
C LEU A 123 11.39 8.76 21.14
N LYS A 124 12.72 8.62 21.12
CA LYS A 124 13.48 7.95 22.18
C LYS A 124 13.32 8.64 23.54
N LYS A 125 13.37 9.98 23.58
CA LYS A 125 13.19 10.77 24.81
C LYS A 125 11.79 10.64 25.42
N GLU A 126 10.77 10.42 24.61
CA GLU A 126 9.39 10.23 25.10
C GLU A 126 9.15 8.82 25.66
N ILE A 127 10.06 7.88 25.42
CA ILE A 127 9.94 6.46 25.84
C ILE A 127 10.87 6.14 27.01
N GLU A 128 12.01 6.81 27.11
CA GLU A 128 12.88 6.71 28.29
C GLU A 128 12.29 7.56 29.43
N PRO A 129 12.13 7.00 30.65
CA PRO A 129 11.54 7.69 31.79
C PRO A 129 12.42 8.83 32.35
#